data_AF-T2KG06-F1
#
_entry.id   AF-T2KG06-F1
#
_cell.length_a   1.000
_cell.length_b   1.000
_cell.length_c   1.000
_cell.angle_alpha   90.00
_cell.angle_beta   90.00
_cell.angle_gamma   90.00
#
_symmetry.space_group_name_H-M   'P 1'
#
loop_
_entity.id
_entity.type
_entity.pdbx_description
1 polymer ?
#
loop_
_entity_poly.entity_id
_entity_poly.type
_entity_poly.pdbx_seq_one_letter_code
_entity_poly.pdbx_strand_id
1 'polypeptide(L)' 'VDIDWEYPGYDGHKGGPADKVNFTLLMQDIRDSIDTYGKAINYKFLLTAAFGTYDDATMMIEWEKIVPILDYCNMMCYDL' A
#
# COMPACT_ATOMS: atom_id res chain seq x y z
N VAL A 1 -10.40 1.51 3.67
CA VAL A 1 -9.48 2.61 3.33
C VAL A 1 -8.71 2.16 2.11
N ASP A 2 -8.57 3.04 1.12
CA ASP A 2 -7.76 2.80 -0.07
C ASP A 2 -6.58 3.75 -0.05
N ILE A 3 -5.37 3.23 -0.28
CA ILE A 3 -4.13 4.02 -0.26
C ILE A 3 -3.61 4.17 -1.68
N ASP A 4 -3.49 5.42 -2.11
CA ASP A 4 -3.03 5.79 -3.43
C ASP A 4 -1.76 6.65 -3.30
N TRP A 5 -0.63 5.98 -3.10
CA TRP A 5 0.69 6.63 -3.08
C TRP A 5 1.33 6.40 -4.44
N GLU A 6 1.41 7.46 -5.24
CA GLU A 6 2.00 7.45 -6.58
C GLU A 6 3.35 8.18 -6.60
N TYR A 7 4.51 7.55 -6.49
CA TYR A 7 4.76 6.16 -6.10
C TYR A 7 5.85 6.16 -5.03
N PRO A 8 5.90 5.15 -4.15
CA PRO A 8 7.05 4.94 -3.28
C PRO A 8 8.35 5.02 -4.11
N GLY A 9 9.30 5.85 -3.68
CA GLY A 9 10.59 6.01 -4.36
C GLY A 9 10.58 6.96 -5.57
N TYR A 10 9.45 7.58 -5.93
CA TYR A 10 9.40 8.51 -7.06
C TYR A 10 9.96 9.90 -6.70
N ASP A 11 11.14 10.23 -7.23
CA ASP A 11 11.86 11.48 -6.96
C ASP A 11 11.05 12.75 -7.30
N GLY A 12 10.22 12.69 -8.34
CA GLY A 12 9.33 13.80 -8.73
C GLY A 12 8.37 14.24 -7.62
N HIS A 13 8.03 13.32 -6.70
CA HIS A 13 7.24 13.57 -5.50
C HIS A 13 8.08 13.55 -4.22
N LYS A 14 9.39 13.77 -4.33
CA LYS A 14 10.37 13.72 -3.24
C LYS A 14 10.45 12.36 -2.54
N GLY A 15 10.11 11.29 -3.27
CA GLY A 15 10.27 9.93 -2.81
C GLY A 15 11.73 9.48 -2.83
N GLY A 16 12.04 8.43 -2.10
CA GLY A 16 13.39 7.86 -2.06
C GLY A 16 13.41 6.39 -1.61
N PRO A 17 14.60 5.76 -1.54
CA PRO A 17 14.72 4.32 -1.27
C PRO A 17 14.09 3.85 0.04
N ALA A 18 13.96 4.75 1.03
CA ALA A 18 13.30 4.45 2.30
C ALA A 18 11.79 4.18 2.15
N ASP A 19 11.16 4.73 1.12
CA ASP A 19 9.71 4.57 0.90
C ASP A 19 9.32 3.11 0.70
N LYS A 20 10.21 2.29 0.13
CA LYS A 20 9.96 0.86 -0.06
C LYS A 20 9.61 0.14 1.24
N VAL A 21 10.38 0.41 2.30
CA VAL A 21 10.15 -0.19 3.62
C VAL A 21 9.05 0.58 4.36
N ASN A 22 9.02 1.91 4.24
CA ASN A 22 8.05 2.75 4.93
C ASN A 22 6.62 2.49 4.45
N PHE A 23 6.42 2.20 3.17
CA PHE A 23 5.11 1.80 2.64
C PHE A 23 4.62 0.53 3.33
N THR A 24 5.46 -0.50 3.44
CA THR A 24 5.12 -1.73 4.19
C THR A 24 4.76 -1.45 5.64
N LEU A 25 5.54 -0.63 6.34
CA LEU A 25 5.28 -0.25 7.73
C LEU A 25 3.94 0.49 7.87
N LEU A 26 3.69 1.47 7.00
CA LEU A 26 2.44 2.21 6.96
C LEU A 26 1.23 1.29 6.76
N MET A 27 1.31 0.37 5.80
CA MET A 27 0.20 -0.55 5.51
C MET A 27 -0.07 -1.49 6.68
N GLN A 28 0.97 -1.99 7.36
CA GLN A 28 0.83 -2.79 8.57
C GLN A 28 0.18 -1.99 9.72
N ASP A 29 0.66 -0.77 9.97
CA ASP A 29 0.12 0.10 11.02
C ASP A 29 -1.37 0.43 10.78
N ILE A 30 -1.76 0.66 9.52
CA ILE A 30 -3.16 0.87 9.16
C ILE A 30 -3.98 -0.41 9.41
N ARG A 31 -3.50 -1.57 8.94
CA ARG A 31 -4.18 -2.86 9.14
C ARG A 31 -4.43 -3.14 10.61
N ASP A 32 -3.41 -2.99 11.44
CA ASP A 32 -3.48 -3.22 12.89
C ASP A 32 -4.48 -2.27 13.55
N SER A 33 -4.47 -0.99 13.14
CA SER A 33 -5.38 0.03 13.65
C SER A 33 -6.84 -0.27 13.32
N ILE A 34 -7.15 -0.56 12.04
CA ILE A 34 -8.52 -0.83 11.62
C ILE A 34 -9.04 -2.18 12.08
N ASP A 35 -8.17 -3.19 12.26
CA ASP A 35 -8.54 -4.48 12.86
C ASP A 35 -8.86 -4.34 14.35
N THR A 36 -8.06 -3.54 15.07
CA THR A 36 -8.30 -3.26 16.48
C THR A 36 -9.65 -2.57 16.68
N TYR A 37 -9.92 -1.52 15.90
CA TYR A 37 -11.20 -0.82 15.96
C TYR A 37 -12.36 -1.71 15.48
N GLY A 38 -12.18 -2.43 14.37
CA GLY A 38 -13.17 -3.33 13.80
C GLY A 38 -13.62 -4.41 14.75
N LYS A 39 -12.69 -5.02 15.50
CA LYS A 39 -13.02 -6.00 16.56
C LYS A 39 -13.90 -5.41 17.65
N ALA A 40 -13.66 -4.16 18.06
CA ALA A 40 -14.42 -3.51 19.11
C ALA A 40 -15.90 -3.25 18.73
N ILE A 41 -16.18 -3.11 17.43
CA ILE A 41 -17.53 -2.83 16.90
C ILE A 41 -18.13 -3.99 16.09
N ASN A 42 -17.46 -5.15 16.08
CA ASN A 42 -17.83 -6.33 15.26
C ASN A 42 -18.01 -6.00 13.76
N TYR A 43 -17.05 -5.29 13.18
CA TYR A 43 -17.04 -4.88 11.78
C TYR A 43 -15.67 -5.17 11.14
N LYS A 44 -15.64 -5.66 9.90
CA LYS A 44 -14.40 -5.84 9.12
C LYS A 44 -14.22 -4.68 8.15
N PHE A 45 -13.19 -3.86 8.38
CA PHE A 45 -12.78 -2.84 7.43
C PHE A 45 -11.90 -3.44 6.34
N LEU A 46 -12.12 -2.98 5.10
CA LEU A 46 -11.23 -3.30 3.98
C LEU A 46 -10.03 -2.35 3.98
N LEU A 47 -8.87 -2.91 3.67
CA LEU A 47 -7.67 -2.16 3.32
C LEU A 47 -7.26 -2.52 1.90
N THR A 48 -7.20 -1.52 1.03
CA THR A 48 -6.81 -1.67 -0.37
C THR A 48 -5.74 -0.63 -0.73
N ALA A 49 -5.04 -0.84 -1.84
CA ALA A 49 -4.13 0.15 -2.38
C ALA A 49 -4.08 0.08 -3.90
N ALA A 50 -3.84 1.23 -4.53
CA ALA A 50 -3.60 1.35 -5.96
C ALA A 50 -2.10 1.28 -6.26
N PHE A 51 -1.74 0.56 -7.33
CA PHE A 51 -0.35 0.32 -7.71
C PHE A 51 -0.09 0.63 -9.18
N GLY A 52 0.96 1.40 -9.44
CA GLY A 52 1.48 1.60 -10.80
C GLY A 52 2.02 0.29 -11.38
N THR A 53 1.92 0.15 -12.69
CA THR A 53 2.27 -1.10 -13.40
C THR A 53 3.56 -1.03 -14.20
N TYR A 54 4.31 0.07 -14.13
CA TYR A 54 5.63 0.20 -14.76
C TYR A 54 6.75 -0.26 -13.82
N ASP A 55 7.86 -0.73 -14.40
CA ASP A 55 8.93 -1.45 -13.69
C ASP A 55 9.42 -0.70 -12.44
N ASP A 56 9.79 0.57 -12.56
CA ASP A 56 10.34 1.36 -11.45
C ASP A 56 9.36 1.47 -10.26
N ALA A 57 8.06 1.66 -10.51
CA ALA A 57 7.06 1.70 -9.43
C ALA A 57 6.90 0.34 -8.76
N THR A 58 6.82 -0.74 -9.55
CA THR A 58 6.64 -2.09 -8.99
C THR A 58 7.86 -2.56 -8.20
N MET A 59 9.08 -2.15 -8.58
CA MET A 59 10.32 -2.50 -7.88
C MET A 59 10.44 -1.84 -6.49
N MET A 60 9.71 -0.75 -6.25
CA MET A 60 9.69 -0.04 -4.97
C MET A 60 8.70 -0.60 -3.95
N ILE A 61 8.03 -1.72 -4.25
CA ILE A 61 7.08 -2.38 -3.35
C ILE A 61 7.66 -3.71 -2.83
N GLU A 62 7.48 -3.99 -1.53
CA GLU A 62 7.80 -5.30 -0.93
C GLU A 62 6.61 -6.26 -1.08
N TRP A 63 6.35 -6.74 -2.29
CA TRP A 63 5.14 -7.51 -2.64
C TRP A 63 4.84 -8.69 -1.70
N GLU A 64 5.85 -9.48 -1.34
CA GLU A 64 5.69 -10.63 -0.43
C GLU A 64 5.20 -10.22 0.97
N LYS A 65 5.48 -8.99 1.39
CA LYS A 65 5.03 -8.44 2.68
C LYS A 65 3.70 -7.70 2.57
N ILE A 66 3.46 -7.01 1.45
CA ILE A 66 2.25 -6.20 1.24
C ILE A 66 1.02 -7.05 0.93
N VAL A 67 1.15 -8.08 0.10
CA VAL A 67 0.00 -8.91 -0.33
C VAL A 67 -0.76 -9.53 0.85
N PRO A 68 -0.11 -10.04 1.92
CA PRO A 68 -0.82 -10.54 3.10
C PRO A 68 -1.53 -9.46 3.95
N ILE A 69 -1.15 -8.19 3.82
CA ILE A 69 -1.70 -7.07 4.60
C ILE A 69 -2.99 -6.52 3.96
N LEU A 70 -3.05 -6.55 2.63
CA LEU A 70 -4.14 -5.98 1.84
C LEU A 70 -5.29 -6.97 1.62
N ASP A 71 -6.52 -6.46 1.58
CA ASP A 71 -7.67 -7.21 1.09
C ASP A 71 -7.68 -7.28 -0.45
N TYR A 72 -7.30 -6.18 -1.13
CA TYR A 72 -7.19 -6.11 -2.59
C TYR A 72 -6.03 -5.19 -3.03
N CYS A 73 -5.40 -5.54 -4.16
CA CYS A 73 -4.45 -4.69 -4.88
C CYS A 73 -5.10 -4.21 -6.19
N ASN A 74 -5.26 -2.89 -6.34
CA ASN A 74 -5.85 -2.29 -7.53
C ASN A 74 -4.72 -1.90 -8.50
N MET A 75 -4.56 -2.64 -9.59
CA MET A 75 -3.48 -2.37 -10.56
C MET A 75 -3.92 -1.29 -11.55
N MET A 76 -3.15 -0.20 -11.64
CA MET A 76 -3.42 0.94 -12.52
C MET A 76 -2.90 0.67 -13.94
N CYS A 77 -3.54 -0.26 -14.64
CA CYS A 77 -3.18 -0.70 -15.99
C CYS A 77 -3.62 0.29 -17.09
N TYR A 78 -3.42 1.59 -16.86
CA TYR A 78 -3.75 2.69 -17.76
C TYR A 78 -2.62 3.73 -17.77
N ASP A 79 -2.70 4.73 -18.66
CA ASP A 79 -1.70 5.81 -18.81
C ASP A 79 -0.24 5.33 -19.02
N LEU A 80 -0.08 4.34 -19.90
CA LEU A 80 1.22 3.78 -20.33
C LEU A 80 2.05 4.71 -21.22
#